data_AF-A0A7X8FEW3-F1
#
_entry.id   AF-A0A7X8FEW3-F1
#
_cell.length_a   1.000
_cell.length_b   1.000
_cell.length_c   1.000
_cell.angle_alpha   90.00
_cell.angle_beta   90.00
_cell.angle_gamma   90.00
#
_symmetry.space_group_name_H-M   'P 1'
#
loop_
_entity.id
_entity.type
_entity.pdbx_description
1 polymer ?
#
loop_
_entity_poly.entity_id
_entity_poly.type
_entity_poly.pdbx_seq_one_letter_code
_entity_poly.pdbx_strand_id
1 'polypeptide(L)'
;LQGLENQYKALEKNQTQAENGLHVAQLRFKLGMTVPLEVEQAELTVQEIKCGMQDLARAYGQLQMLYENPWLLTIPPKNNE
;
A
#
# COMPACT_ATOMS: atom_id res chain seq x y z
N LEU A 1 12.43 -12.61 -5.40
CA LEU A 1 12.32 -11.88 -4.12
C LEU A 1 12.90 -10.47 -4.17
N GLN A 2 14.08 -10.27 -4.78
CA GLN A 2 14.69 -8.93 -4.93
C GLN A 2 13.77 -7.87 -5.56
N GLY A 3 12.91 -8.25 -6.52
CA GLY A 3 11.93 -7.35 -7.11
C GLY A 3 10.88 -6.82 -6.11
N LEU A 4 10.32 -7.71 -5.27
CA LEU A 4 9.36 -7.32 -4.22
C LEU A 4 10.04 -6.47 -3.15
N GLU A 5 11.27 -6.81 -2.76
CA GLU A 5 12.03 -6.04 -1.77
C GLU A 5 12.32 -4.62 -2.24
N ASN A 6 12.68 -4.46 -3.52
CA ASN A 6 12.89 -3.14 -4.12
C ASN A 6 11.58 -2.33 -4.19
N GLN A 7 10.45 -2.98 -4.50
CA GLN A 7 9.13 -2.33 -4.49
C GLN A 7 8.73 -1.90 -3.07
N TYR A 8 8.96 -2.76 -2.07
CA TYR A 8 8.69 -2.42 -0.67
C TYR A 8 9.52 -1.22 -0.21
N LYS A 9 10.84 -1.22 -0.47
CA LYS A 9 11.72 -0.09 -0.13
C LYS A 9 11.34 1.20 -0.85
N ALA A 10 10.83 1.12 -2.09
CA ALA A 10 10.32 2.28 -2.80
C ALA A 10 9.04 2.83 -2.15
N LEU A 11 8.10 1.95 -1.79
CA LEU A 11 6.87 2.31 -1.09
C LEU A 11 7.14 2.91 0.28
N GLU A 12 8.10 2.39 1.04
CA GLU A 12 8.50 2.93 2.35
C GLU A 12 9.06 4.36 2.26
N LYS A 13 9.89 4.63 1.23
CA LYS A 13 10.37 6.00 0.96
C LYS A 13 9.23 6.93 0.56
N ASN A 14 8.32 6.47 -0.29
CA ASN A 14 7.15 7.23 -0.72
C ASN A 14 6.21 7.51 0.45
N GLN A 15 6.03 6.54 1.37
CA GLN A 15 5.23 6.72 2.59
C GLN A 15 5.82 7.84 3.45
N THR A 16 7.12 7.78 3.72
CA THR A 16 7.82 8.81 4.51
C THR A 16 7.64 10.20 3.88
N GLN A 17 7.76 10.28 2.55
CA GLN A 17 7.56 11.54 1.82
C GLN A 17 6.10 12.03 1.89
N ALA A 18 5.12 11.14 1.75
CA ALA A 18 3.70 11.47 1.83
C ALA A 18 3.30 11.92 3.25
N GLU A 19 3.82 11.28 4.29
CA GLU A 19 3.59 11.66 5.69
C GLU A 19 4.16 13.05 6.01
N ASN A 20 5.35 13.36 5.49
CA ASN A 20 5.92 14.71 5.57
C ASN A 20 5.05 15.73 4.82
N GLY A 21 4.53 15.36 3.64
CA GLY A 21 3.61 16.19 2.86
C GLY A 21 2.33 16.50 3.62
N LEU A 22 1.74 15.48 4.26
CA LEU A 22 0.58 15.62 5.13
C LEU A 22 0.86 16.56 6.31
N HIS A 23 2.00 16.40 6.97
CA HIS A 23 2.39 17.28 8.08
C HIS A 23 2.45 18.76 7.64
N VAL A 24 3.04 19.02 6.48
CA VAL A 24 3.08 20.38 5.90
C VAL A 24 1.69 20.89 5.56
N ALA A 25 0.82 20.07 4.97
CA ALA A 25 -0.57 20.45 4.67
C ALA A 25 -1.34 20.82 5.95
N GLN A 26 -1.21 20.02 7.00
CA GLN A 26 -1.83 20.28 8.31
C GLN A 26 -1.32 21.59 8.93
N LEU A 27 -0.01 21.88 8.83
CA LEU A 27 0.56 23.14 9.30
C LEU A 27 0.02 24.34 8.52
N ARG A 28 -0.03 24.24 7.18
CA ARG A 28 -0.61 25.30 6.33
C ARG A 28 -2.07 25.55 6.69
N PHE A 29 -2.83 24.50 6.98
CA PHE A 29 -4.24 24.63 7.33
C PHE A 29 -4.41 25.35 8.66
N LYS A 30 -3.62 24.96 9.68
CA LYS A 30 -3.60 25.64 10.99
C LYS A 30 -3.25 27.13 10.91
N LEU A 31 -2.41 27.50 9.94
CA LEU A 31 -2.00 28.87 9.68
C LEU A 31 -2.98 29.63 8.76
N GLY A 32 -4.09 29.00 8.32
CA GLY A 32 -5.06 29.61 7.41
C GLY A 32 -4.55 29.79 5.97
N MET A 33 -3.49 29.08 5.59
CA MET A 33 -2.86 29.17 4.26
C MET A 33 -3.36 28.12 3.27
N THR A 34 -4.25 27.22 3.70
CA THR A 34 -4.89 26.24 2.81
C THR A 34 -6.28 25.87 3.33
N VAL A 35 -7.01 25.07 2.55
CA VAL A 35 -8.37 24.57 2.82
C VAL A 35 -8.34 23.13 3.36
N PRO A 36 -9.40 22.69 4.08
CA PRO A 36 -9.47 21.32 4.61
C PRO A 36 -9.31 20.24 3.54
N LEU A 37 -9.83 20.50 2.33
CA LEU A 37 -9.76 19.57 1.20
C LEU A 37 -8.32 19.18 0.83
N GLU A 38 -7.36 20.10 0.94
CA GLU A 38 -5.94 19.77 0.66
C GLU A 38 -5.34 18.87 1.74
N VAL A 39 -5.80 19.00 2.98
CA VAL A 39 -5.39 18.11 4.07
C VAL A 39 -5.96 16.72 3.83
N GLU A 40 -7.26 16.61 3.53
CA GLU A 40 -7.92 15.33 3.22
C GLU A 40 -7.25 14.63 2.03
N GLN A 41 -6.89 15.37 0.98
CA GLN A 41 -6.20 14.80 -0.18
C GLN A 41 -4.82 14.23 0.19
N ALA A 42 -4.08 14.92 1.07
CA ALA A 42 -2.79 14.45 1.57
C ALA A 42 -2.96 13.21 2.47
N GLU A 43 -4.00 13.16 3.30
CA GLU A 43 -4.34 12.00 4.12
C GLU A 43 -4.68 10.78 3.27
N LEU A 44 -5.48 10.99 2.21
CA LEU A 44 -5.87 9.95 1.27
C LEU A 44 -4.64 9.37 0.55
N THR A 45 -3.70 10.23 0.15
CA THR A 45 -2.44 9.80 -0.47
C THR A 45 -1.60 8.92 0.46
N VAL A 46 -1.50 9.27 1.74
CA VAL A 46 -0.83 8.42 2.75
C VAL A 46 -1.53 7.07 2.89
N GLN A 47 -2.86 7.08 2.90
CA GLN A 47 -3.64 5.86 3.05
C GLN A 47 -3.54 4.93 1.85
N GLU A 48 -3.55 5.47 0.63
CA GLU A 48 -3.35 4.69 -0.61
C GLU A 48 -2.00 3.96 -0.61
N ILE A 49 -0.92 4.63 -0.18
CA ILE A 49 0.41 4.02 -0.07
C ILE A 49 0.39 2.87 0.95
N LYS A 50 -0.27 3.05 2.10
CA LYS A 50 -0.42 2.00 3.11
C LYS A 50 -1.20 0.79 2.58
N CYS A 51 -2.28 1.01 1.84
CA CYS A 51 -3.02 -0.05 1.17
C CYS A 51 -2.12 -0.81 0.18
N GLY A 52 -1.34 -0.09 -0.63
CA GLY A 52 -0.38 -0.72 -1.55
C GLY A 52 0.67 -1.58 -0.85
N MET A 53 1.15 -1.17 0.32
CA MET A 53 2.08 -1.98 1.13
C MET A 53 1.41 -3.27 1.66
N GLN A 54 0.14 -3.19 2.08
CA GLN A 54 -0.61 -4.36 2.54
C GLN A 54 -0.88 -5.35 1.41
N ASP A 55 -1.20 -4.86 0.21
CA ASP A 55 -1.40 -5.71 -0.96
C ASP A 55 -0.10 -6.42 -1.36
N LEU A 56 1.05 -5.74 -1.26
CA LEU A 56 2.36 -6.36 -1.48
C LEU A 56 2.66 -7.46 -0.45
N ALA A 57 2.34 -7.22 0.83
CA ALA A 57 2.49 -8.22 1.88
C ALA A 57 1.57 -9.44 1.64
N ARG A 58 0.33 -9.21 1.19
CA ARG A 58 -0.60 -10.28 0.82
C ARG A 58 -0.06 -11.09 -0.36
N ALA A 59 0.44 -10.43 -1.40
CA ALA A 59 1.03 -11.10 -2.56
C ALA A 59 2.23 -11.98 -2.15
N TYR A 60 3.08 -11.49 -1.25
CA TYR A 60 4.17 -12.28 -0.69
C TYR A 60 3.67 -13.53 0.06
N GLY A 61 2.64 -13.39 0.91
CA GLY A 61 2.05 -14.53 1.62
C GLY A 61 1.44 -15.56 0.66
N GLN A 62 0.78 -15.13 -0.41
CA GLN A 62 0.26 -16.03 -1.45
C GLN A 62 1.39 -16.80 -2.16
N LEU A 63 2.50 -16.13 -2.47
CA LEU A 63 3.70 -16.76 -3.05
C LEU A 63 4.30 -17.82 -2.12
N GLN A 64 4.34 -17.58 -0.81
CA GLN A 64 4.79 -18.57 0.17
C GLN A 64 3.86 -19.78 0.21
N MET A 65 2.54 -19.57 0.26
CA MET A 65 1.55 -20.65 0.23
C MET A 65 1.66 -21.52 -1.04
N LEU A 66 1.86 -20.89 -2.20
CA LEU A 66 2.03 -21.57 -3.48
C LEU A 66 3.33 -22.37 -3.55
N TYR A 67 4.40 -21.85 -2.94
CA TYR A 67 5.66 -22.56 -2.83
C TYR A 67 5.54 -23.81 -1.95
N GLU A 68 4.85 -23.69 -0.81
CA GLU A 68 4.61 -24.83 0.11
C GLU A 68 3.65 -25.87 -0.49
N ASN A 69 2.62 -25.43 -1.21
CA ASN A 69 1.56 -26.28 -1.72
C ASN A 69 1.31 -26.01 -3.22
N PRO A 70 2.20 -26.45 -4.12
CA PRO A 70 2.11 -26.14 -5.55
C PRO A 70 0.88 -26.76 -6.22
N TRP A 71 0.31 -27.83 -5.66
CA TRP A 71 -0.91 -28.47 -6.16
C TRP A 71 -2.18 -27.65 -5.93
N LEU A 72 -2.12 -26.52 -5.21
CA LEU A 72 -3.26 -25.59 -5.12
C LEU A 72 -3.61 -24.95 -6.47
N LEU A 73 -2.65 -24.85 -7.39
CA LEU A 73 -2.87 -24.33 -8.75
C LEU A 73 -3.67 -25.30 -9.65
N THR A 74 -3.74 -26.58 -9.27
CA THR A 74 -4.33 -27.64 -10.09
C THR A 74 -5.72 -28.05 -9.65
N ILE A 75 -6.27 -27.45 -8.59
CA ILE A 75 -7.65 -27.71 -8.15
C ILE A 75 -8.59 -26.89 -9.05
N PRO A 76 -9.31 -27.51 -10.00
CA PRO A 76 -10.30 -26.78 -10.79
C PRO A 76 -11.40 -26.25 -9.85
N PRO A 77 -11.99 -25.08 -10.14
CA PRO A 77 -13.18 -24.65 -9.40
C PRO A 77 -14.21 -25.78 -9.49
N LYS A 78 -14.76 -26.21 -8.34
CA LYS A 78 -15.90 -27.13 -8.34
C LYS A 78 -17.02 -26.44 -9.10
N ASN A 79 -17.26 -26.89 -10.33
CA ASN A 79 -18.46 -26.54 -11.05
C ASN A 79 -19.62 -27.10 -10.21
N ASN A 80 -20.48 -26.21 -9.71
CA ASN A 80 -21.70 -26.59 -9.05
C ASN A 80 -22.64 -27.15 -10.13
N GLU A 81 -22.71 -28.48 -10.24
CA GLU A 81 -23.86 -29.19 -10.82
C GLU A 81 -24.98 -29.28 -9.78
#